data_AF-A0A067JZ82-F1
#
_entry.id   AF-A0A067JZ82-F1
#
_cell.length_a   1.000
_cell.length_b   1.000
_cell.length_c   1.000
_cell.angle_alpha   90.00
_cell.angle_beta   90.00
_cell.angle_gamma   90.00
#
_symmetry.space_group_name_H-M   'P 1'
#
loop_
_entity.id
_entity.type
_entity.pdbx_description
1 polymer ?
#
loop_
_entity_poly.entity_id
_entity_poly.type
_entity_poly.pdbx_seq_one_letter_code
_entity_poly.pdbx_strand_id
1 'polypeptide(L)'
;MPSLQTVISRRSLVAEQIKTLTVDVEYARWLEEHNRQINELRTAVNSHAGDTELRTIVDNVIAHFNDICRLKGTPGKADVFHILSDMWKTPAERCFMWIGGFRSSELLKLLVNQLEPLTEQQLLGIYSLQQSSQQPEDALSQGMEALQQSLAETLASDTPGSSGSSRNVANYMGQMAMGKLGTLEGFLR
;
A
#
# COMPACT_ATOMS: atom_id res chain seq x y z
N MET A 1 39.06 20.85 0.06
CA MET A 1 37.93 20.78 1.02
C MET A 1 36.64 20.65 0.22
N PRO A 2 35.84 19.58 0.41
CA PRO A 2 34.55 19.48 -0.28
C PRO A 2 33.62 20.61 0.19
N SER A 3 32.77 21.10 -0.72
CA SER A 3 31.84 22.20 -0.41
C SER A 3 30.75 21.73 0.56
N LEU A 4 30.20 22.67 1.35
CA LEU A 4 29.07 22.41 2.27
C LEU A 4 27.88 21.75 1.56
N GLN A 5 27.60 22.13 0.31
CA GLN A 5 26.58 21.51 -0.55
C GLN A 5 26.87 20.01 -0.82
N THR A 6 28.12 19.64 -1.13
CA THR A 6 28.49 18.24 -1.35
C THR A 6 28.36 17.40 -0.08
N VAL A 7 28.66 17.96 1.10
CA VAL A 7 28.51 17.27 2.39
C VAL A 7 27.04 17.06 2.73
N ILE A 8 26.18 18.06 2.47
CA ILE A 8 24.74 17.99 2.70
C ILE A 8 24.07 16.96 1.77
N SER A 9 24.37 16.98 0.46
CA SER A 9 23.82 15.99 -0.48
C SER A 9 24.24 14.56 -0.14
N ARG A 10 25.50 14.35 0.27
CA ARG A 10 25.96 13.01 0.69
C ARG A 10 25.27 12.52 1.96
N ARG A 11 25.07 13.39 2.95
CA ARG A 11 24.31 13.05 4.17
C ARG A 11 22.85 12.72 3.87
N SER A 12 22.21 13.48 2.98
CA SER A 12 20.83 13.22 2.53
C SER A 12 20.71 11.87 1.81
N LEU A 13 21.65 11.55 0.92
CA LEU A 13 21.66 10.29 0.18
C LEU A 13 21.87 9.08 1.11
N VAL A 14 22.77 9.20 2.08
CA VAL A 14 23.03 8.15 3.06
C VAL A 14 21.83 7.94 3.99
N ALA A 15 21.15 9.01 4.41
CA ALA A 15 19.93 8.91 5.21
C ALA A 15 18.82 8.18 4.44
N GLU A 16 18.65 8.47 3.16
CA GLU A 16 17.65 7.80 2.30
C GLU A 16 17.99 6.31 2.07
N GLN A 17 19.27 5.99 1.88
CA GLN A 17 19.75 4.60 1.77
C GLN A 17 19.53 3.82 3.07
N ILE A 18 19.84 4.43 4.23
CA ILE A 18 19.60 3.79 5.54
C ILE A 18 18.11 3.54 5.76
N LYS A 19 17.25 4.50 5.39
CA LYS A 19 15.79 4.35 5.50
C LYS A 19 15.28 3.20 4.63
N THR A 20 15.77 3.10 3.39
CA THR A 20 15.44 2.01 2.46
C THR A 20 15.87 0.65 3.03
N LEU A 21 17.14 0.52 3.45
CA LEU A 21 17.67 -0.71 4.04
C LEU A 21 16.92 -1.15 5.30
N THR A 22 16.48 -0.19 6.13
CA THR A 22 15.70 -0.48 7.34
C THR A 22 14.34 -1.06 6.99
N VAL A 23 13.65 -0.49 6.00
CA VAL A 23 12.35 -1.01 5.52
C VAL A 23 12.52 -2.41 4.92
N ASP A 24 13.57 -2.66 4.14
CA ASP A 24 13.84 -3.96 3.54
C ASP A 24 14.09 -5.05 4.61
N VAL A 25 14.86 -4.71 5.66
CA VAL A 25 15.15 -5.64 6.77
C VAL A 25 13.90 -5.94 7.59
N GLU A 26 13.08 -4.94 7.91
CA GLU A 26 11.82 -5.17 8.63
C GLU A 26 10.83 -5.99 7.80
N TYR A 27 10.77 -5.77 6.49
CA TYR A 27 9.95 -6.57 5.59
C TYR A 27 10.44 -8.03 5.49
N ALA A 28 11.75 -8.25 5.38
CA ALA A 28 12.33 -9.59 5.35
C ALA A 28 12.01 -10.36 6.65
N ARG A 29 12.16 -9.71 7.82
CA ARG A 29 11.80 -10.31 9.11
C ARG A 29 10.30 -10.63 9.19
N TRP A 30 9.45 -9.71 8.74
CA TRP A 30 8.01 -9.95 8.70
C TRP A 30 7.66 -11.15 7.80
N LEU A 31 8.33 -11.28 6.66
CA LEU A 31 8.14 -12.37 5.71
C LEU A 31 8.60 -13.73 6.27
N GLU A 32 9.71 -13.77 7.00
CA GLU A 32 10.17 -14.96 7.72
C GLU A 32 9.13 -15.45 8.72
N GLU A 33 8.62 -14.54 9.56
CA GLU A 33 7.59 -14.87 10.55
C GLU A 33 6.25 -15.26 9.88
N HIS A 34 5.89 -14.61 8.78
CA HIS A 34 4.71 -14.98 8.00
C HIS A 34 4.83 -16.41 7.47
N ASN A 35 5.97 -16.76 6.87
CA ASN A 35 6.23 -18.12 6.38
C ASN A 35 6.20 -19.15 7.51
N ARG A 36 6.74 -18.81 8.70
CA ARG A 36 6.68 -19.68 9.88
C ARG A 36 5.24 -19.99 10.28
N GLN A 37 4.39 -18.96 10.41
CA GLN A 37 2.99 -19.13 10.81
C GLN A 37 2.15 -19.86 9.75
N ILE A 38 2.40 -19.63 8.46
CA ILE A 38 1.73 -20.38 7.38
C ILE A 38 2.12 -21.87 7.42
N ASN A 39 3.38 -22.19 7.71
CA ASN A 39 3.82 -23.58 7.87
C ASN A 39 3.24 -24.24 9.13
N GLU A 40 3.08 -23.48 10.22
CA GLU A 40 2.39 -23.93 11.43
C GLU A 40 0.92 -24.26 11.15
N LEU A 41 0.19 -23.37 10.46
CA LEU A 41 -1.19 -23.60 10.05
C LEU A 41 -1.33 -24.83 9.15
N ARG A 42 -0.44 -24.98 8.14
CA ARG A 42 -0.42 -26.18 7.29
C ARG A 42 -0.21 -27.45 8.10
N THR A 43 0.72 -27.43 9.03
CA THR A 43 1.00 -28.57 9.91
C THR A 43 -0.23 -28.93 10.74
N ALA A 44 -0.87 -27.95 11.38
CA ALA A 44 -2.04 -28.14 12.21
C ALA A 44 -3.24 -28.69 11.42
N VAL A 45 -3.46 -28.19 10.20
CA VAL A 45 -4.49 -28.73 9.30
C VAL A 45 -4.18 -30.18 8.92
N ASN A 46 -2.94 -30.48 8.53
CA ASN A 46 -2.53 -31.82 8.13
C ASN A 46 -2.59 -32.84 9.29
N SER A 47 -2.33 -32.40 10.51
CA SER A 47 -2.42 -33.24 11.72
C SER A 47 -3.83 -33.35 12.28
N HIS A 48 -4.84 -32.74 11.64
CA HIS A 48 -6.22 -32.71 12.12
C HIS A 48 -6.33 -32.13 13.54
N ALA A 49 -5.63 -31.02 13.79
CA ALA A 49 -5.70 -30.28 15.03
C ALA A 49 -7.15 -29.88 15.36
N GLY A 50 -7.46 -29.78 16.66
CA GLY A 50 -8.80 -29.40 17.10
C GLY A 50 -9.13 -27.94 16.78
N ASP A 51 -10.42 -27.62 16.66
CA ASP A 51 -10.91 -26.27 16.28
C ASP A 51 -10.35 -25.13 17.15
N THR A 52 -10.09 -25.40 18.43
CA THR A 52 -9.55 -24.39 19.35
C THR A 52 -8.09 -24.04 19.02
N GLU A 53 -7.29 -25.03 18.66
CA GLU A 53 -5.91 -24.86 18.23
C GLU A 53 -5.85 -24.17 16.87
N LEU A 54 -6.66 -24.64 15.90
CA LEU A 54 -6.77 -24.00 14.58
C LEU A 54 -7.19 -22.53 14.69
N ARG A 55 -8.19 -22.22 15.54
CA ARG A 55 -8.62 -20.84 15.77
C ARG A 55 -7.49 -19.97 16.32
N THR A 56 -6.74 -20.47 17.29
CA THR A 56 -5.60 -19.76 17.88
C THR A 56 -4.53 -19.44 16.82
N ILE A 57 -4.20 -20.41 15.95
CA ILE A 57 -3.22 -20.21 14.88
C ILE A 57 -3.74 -19.19 13.85
N VAL A 58 -5.02 -19.29 13.45
CA VAL A 58 -5.65 -18.34 12.52
C VAL A 58 -5.67 -16.92 13.10
N ASP A 59 -6.04 -16.76 14.37
CA ASP A 59 -6.07 -15.46 15.04
C ASP A 59 -4.67 -14.82 15.07
N ASN A 60 -3.62 -15.62 15.32
CA ASN A 60 -2.24 -15.15 15.27
C ASN A 60 -1.80 -14.72 13.85
N VAL A 61 -2.17 -15.49 12.82
CA VAL A 61 -1.91 -15.15 11.41
C VAL A 61 -2.60 -13.83 11.02
N ILE A 62 -3.85 -13.65 11.44
CA ILE A 62 -4.61 -12.42 11.19
C ILE A 62 -3.94 -11.23 11.89
N ALA A 63 -3.53 -11.39 13.15
CA ALA A 63 -2.83 -10.35 13.90
C ALA A 63 -1.50 -9.95 13.22
N HIS A 64 -0.71 -10.94 12.79
CA HIS A 64 0.56 -10.71 12.07
C HIS A 64 0.35 -9.99 10.73
N PHE A 65 -0.74 -10.28 10.02
CA PHE A 65 -1.10 -9.57 8.80
C PHE A 65 -1.54 -8.11 9.09
N ASN A 66 -2.25 -7.87 10.20
CA ASN A 66 -2.61 -6.51 10.59
C ASN A 66 -1.38 -5.66 10.93
N ASP A 67 -0.31 -6.26 11.45
CA ASP A 67 0.93 -5.54 11.74
C ASP A 67 1.60 -5.01 10.48
N ILE A 68 1.64 -5.76 9.38
CA ILE A 68 2.19 -5.23 8.11
C ILE A 68 1.29 -4.15 7.51
N CYS A 69 -0.03 -4.26 7.64
CA CYS A 69 -0.96 -3.22 7.22
C CYS A 69 -0.73 -1.92 8.01
N ARG A 70 -0.50 -2.03 9.33
CA ARG A 70 -0.17 -0.88 10.19
C ARG A 70 1.21 -0.31 9.85
N LEU A 71 2.21 -1.16 9.62
CA LEU A 71 3.55 -0.75 9.20
C LEU A 71 3.50 0.02 7.86
N LYS A 72 2.65 -0.40 6.92
CA LYS A 72 2.42 0.29 5.62
C LYS A 72 1.59 1.57 5.75
N GLY A 73 0.60 1.60 6.65
CA GLY A 73 -0.25 2.78 6.87
C GLY A 73 0.47 3.92 7.59
N THR A 74 1.56 3.64 8.31
CA THR A 74 2.29 4.66 9.10
C THR A 74 3.09 5.64 8.22
N PRO A 75 3.83 5.20 7.17
CA PRO A 75 4.40 6.09 6.16
C PRO A 75 3.37 6.92 5.40
N GLY A 76 2.16 6.38 5.16
CA GLY A 76 1.09 7.08 4.44
C GLY A 76 0.61 8.38 5.07
N LYS A 77 0.73 8.49 6.40
CA LYS A 77 0.38 9.70 7.16
C LYS A 77 1.51 10.73 7.20
N ALA A 78 2.73 10.33 6.85
CA ALA A 78 3.89 11.21 6.85
C ALA A 78 4.26 11.69 5.44
N ASP A 79 4.03 10.86 4.41
CA ASP A 79 4.24 11.18 3.01
C ASP A 79 3.49 10.17 2.11
N VAL A 80 2.40 10.61 1.46
CA VAL A 80 1.59 9.81 0.53
C VAL A 80 2.42 9.21 -0.62
N PHE A 81 3.53 9.86 -1.02
CA PHE A 81 4.38 9.35 -2.09
C PHE A 81 5.10 8.05 -1.69
N HIS A 82 5.30 7.78 -0.40
CA HIS A 82 5.91 6.52 0.07
C HIS A 82 4.96 5.32 -0.03
N ILE A 83 3.64 5.54 0.04
CA ILE A 83 2.64 4.49 -0.25
C ILE A 83 2.56 4.25 -1.75
N LEU A 84 2.50 5.32 -2.55
CA LEU A 84 2.31 5.19 -4.00
C LEU A 84 3.57 4.74 -4.75
N SER A 85 4.77 4.95 -4.19
CA SER A 85 6.04 4.52 -4.81
C SER A 85 6.38 3.06 -4.56
N ASP A 86 5.68 2.38 -3.63
CA ASP A 86 5.79 0.94 -3.33
C ASP A 86 7.25 0.42 -3.42
N MET A 87 8.17 1.12 -2.75
CA MET A 87 9.61 0.81 -2.77
C MET A 87 9.97 -0.57 -2.23
N TRP A 88 9.02 -1.23 -1.56
CA TRP A 88 9.14 -2.54 -0.93
C TRP A 88 8.75 -3.71 -1.85
N LYS A 89 8.35 -3.44 -3.11
CA LYS A 89 8.03 -4.46 -4.12
C LYS A 89 8.78 -4.26 -5.42
N THR A 90 9.15 -5.37 -6.05
CA THR A 90 9.81 -5.36 -7.35
C THR A 90 8.91 -4.68 -8.39
N PRO A 91 9.50 -4.04 -9.43
CA PRO A 91 8.71 -3.47 -10.52
C PRO A 91 7.74 -4.47 -11.16
N ALA A 92 8.14 -5.75 -11.24
CA ALA A 92 7.30 -6.82 -11.77
C ALA A 92 6.06 -7.06 -10.89
N GLU A 93 6.21 -7.12 -9.58
CA GLU A 93 5.07 -7.28 -8.65
C GLU A 93 4.13 -6.07 -8.71
N ARG A 94 4.66 -4.85 -8.86
CA ARG A 94 3.87 -3.63 -8.98
C ARG A 94 2.94 -3.60 -10.20
N CYS A 95 3.35 -4.20 -11.31
CA CYS A 95 2.51 -4.28 -12.51
C CYS A 95 1.22 -5.08 -12.29
N PHE A 96 1.17 -5.96 -11.28
CA PHE A 96 0.01 -6.82 -11.01
C PHE A 96 -0.85 -6.34 -9.84
N MET A 97 -0.63 -5.13 -9.33
CA MET A 97 -1.30 -4.63 -8.13
C MET A 97 -2.19 -3.42 -8.38
N TRP A 98 -3.22 -3.31 -7.54
CA TRP A 98 -4.16 -2.21 -7.46
C TRP A 98 -3.87 -1.35 -6.22
N ILE A 99 -3.63 -0.05 -6.42
CA ILE A 99 -3.49 1.04 -5.40
C ILE A 99 -2.82 0.56 -4.09
N GLY A 100 -1.67 -0.12 -4.20
CA GLY A 100 -0.84 -0.59 -3.07
C GLY A 100 -0.95 -2.09 -2.69
N GLY A 101 -1.79 -2.87 -3.38
CA GLY A 101 -1.98 -4.30 -3.07
C GLY A 101 -2.88 -5.04 -4.05
N PHE A 102 -3.59 -6.05 -3.57
CA PHE A 102 -4.61 -6.74 -4.36
C PHE A 102 -5.95 -6.04 -4.18
N ARG A 103 -6.80 -6.11 -5.22
CA ARG A 103 -8.22 -5.79 -5.07
C ARG A 103 -8.87 -6.92 -4.26
N SER A 104 -9.36 -6.61 -3.07
CA SER A 104 -9.84 -7.59 -2.10
C SER A 104 -11.07 -8.33 -2.63
N SER A 105 -11.95 -7.62 -3.36
CA SER A 105 -13.10 -8.26 -4.02
C SER A 105 -12.69 -9.34 -5.03
N GLU A 106 -11.61 -9.13 -5.80
CA GLU A 106 -11.10 -10.13 -6.75
C GLU A 106 -10.42 -11.31 -6.04
N LEU A 107 -9.69 -11.04 -4.95
CA LEU A 107 -9.10 -12.10 -4.13
C LEU A 107 -10.19 -13.01 -3.56
N LEU A 108 -11.28 -12.44 -3.03
CA LEU A 108 -12.41 -13.19 -2.50
C LEU A 108 -13.08 -14.05 -3.58
N LYS A 109 -13.24 -13.53 -4.81
CA LYS A 109 -13.75 -14.32 -5.95
C LYS A 109 -12.88 -15.54 -6.25
N LEU A 110 -11.55 -15.38 -6.23
CA LEU A 110 -10.62 -16.49 -6.48
C LEU A 110 -10.66 -17.53 -5.35
N LEU A 111 -10.73 -17.08 -4.09
CA LEU A 111 -10.75 -17.94 -2.92
C LEU A 111 -11.98 -18.84 -2.86
N VAL A 112 -13.17 -18.34 -3.23
CA VAL A 112 -14.39 -19.16 -3.25
C VAL A 112 -14.21 -20.42 -4.10
N ASN A 113 -13.53 -20.29 -5.24
CA ASN A 113 -13.31 -21.41 -6.17
C ASN A 113 -12.29 -22.44 -5.65
N GLN A 114 -11.54 -22.14 -4.58
CA GLN A 114 -10.47 -23.00 -4.05
C GLN A 114 -10.84 -23.68 -2.72
N LEU A 115 -11.91 -23.24 -2.07
CA LEU A 115 -12.25 -23.62 -0.68
C LEU A 115 -13.38 -24.66 -0.56
N GLU A 116 -13.75 -25.34 -1.64
CA GLU A 116 -14.81 -26.37 -1.57
C GLU A 116 -14.40 -27.57 -0.69
N PRO A 117 -15.30 -28.08 0.19
CA PRO A 117 -16.70 -27.70 0.35
C PRO A 117 -16.94 -26.60 1.40
N LEU A 118 -17.62 -25.51 1.00
CA LEU A 118 -18.12 -24.46 1.89
C LEU A 118 -19.60 -24.68 2.23
N THR A 119 -20.00 -24.33 3.45
CA THR A 119 -21.43 -24.25 3.80
C THR A 119 -22.10 -23.06 3.12
N GLU A 120 -23.42 -23.14 2.90
CA GLU A 120 -24.20 -22.03 2.31
C GLU A 120 -24.05 -20.72 3.10
N GLN A 121 -24.00 -20.81 4.43
CA GLN A 121 -23.78 -19.65 5.29
C GLN A 121 -22.40 -19.01 5.08
N GLN A 122 -21.34 -19.82 4.93
CA GLN A 122 -19.99 -19.30 4.64
C GLN A 122 -19.94 -18.66 3.25
N LEU A 123 -20.60 -19.26 2.26
CA LEU A 123 -20.66 -18.74 0.90
C LEU A 123 -21.36 -17.36 0.86
N LEU A 124 -22.51 -17.24 1.52
CA LEU A 124 -23.23 -15.97 1.66
C LEU A 124 -22.37 -14.91 2.38
N GLY A 125 -21.64 -15.32 3.43
CA GLY A 125 -20.71 -14.44 4.14
C GLY A 125 -19.61 -13.91 3.22
N ILE A 126 -19.00 -14.75 2.41
CA ILE A 126 -17.96 -14.34 1.45
C ILE A 126 -18.52 -13.39 0.38
N TYR A 127 -19.70 -13.67 -0.16
CA TYR A 127 -20.33 -12.77 -1.12
C TYR A 127 -20.66 -11.41 -0.51
N SER A 128 -21.12 -11.36 0.74
CA SER A 128 -21.35 -10.11 1.45
C SER A 128 -20.05 -9.31 1.61
N LEU A 129 -18.96 -9.95 2.02
CA LEU A 129 -17.64 -9.32 2.14
C LEU A 129 -17.11 -8.80 0.80
N GLN A 130 -17.33 -9.56 -0.27
CA GLN A 130 -16.95 -9.17 -1.62
C GLN A 130 -17.69 -7.88 -2.05
N GLN A 131 -19.01 -7.85 -1.86
CA GLN A 131 -19.82 -6.67 -2.19
C GLN A 131 -19.46 -5.46 -1.32
N SER A 132 -19.25 -5.66 -0.02
CA SER A 132 -18.85 -4.57 0.88
C SER A 132 -17.45 -4.02 0.57
N SER A 133 -16.58 -4.83 -0.02
CA SER A 133 -15.24 -4.39 -0.48
C SER A 133 -15.33 -3.62 -1.80
N GLN A 134 -16.20 -4.01 -2.72
CA GLN A 134 -16.20 -3.47 -4.08
C GLN A 134 -16.56 -1.97 -4.16
N GLN A 135 -17.52 -1.51 -3.36
CA GLN A 135 -17.96 -0.10 -3.34
C GLN A 135 -16.82 0.88 -3.01
N PRO A 136 -16.09 0.74 -1.88
CA PRO A 136 -14.95 1.61 -1.58
C PRO A 136 -13.80 1.44 -2.58
N GLU A 137 -13.61 0.25 -3.15
CA GLU A 137 -12.58 0.02 -4.18
C GLU A 137 -12.85 0.79 -5.49
N ASP A 138 -14.09 0.79 -5.96
CA ASP A 138 -14.45 1.52 -7.18
C ASP A 138 -14.40 3.03 -6.96
N ALA A 139 -14.82 3.52 -5.78
CA ALA A 139 -14.68 4.91 -5.39
C ALA A 139 -13.20 5.36 -5.32
N LEU A 140 -12.33 4.53 -4.75
CA LEU A 140 -10.89 4.82 -4.67
C LEU A 140 -10.24 4.83 -6.05
N SER A 141 -10.63 3.92 -6.94
CA SER A 141 -10.13 3.86 -8.33
C SER A 141 -10.47 5.15 -9.08
N GLN A 142 -11.73 5.59 -8.99
CA GLN A 142 -12.18 6.84 -9.61
C GLN A 142 -11.46 8.05 -9.01
N GLY A 143 -11.26 8.09 -7.69
CA GLY A 143 -10.50 9.15 -7.02
C GLY A 143 -9.06 9.25 -7.52
N MET A 144 -8.40 8.11 -7.75
CA MET A 144 -7.04 8.07 -8.29
C MET A 144 -6.97 8.52 -9.75
N GLU A 145 -7.92 8.11 -10.60
CA GLU A 145 -8.01 8.56 -11.99
C GLU A 145 -8.22 10.08 -12.06
N ALA A 146 -9.13 10.62 -11.24
CA ALA A 146 -9.38 12.06 -11.16
C ALA A 146 -8.12 12.83 -10.69
N LEU A 147 -7.38 12.28 -9.73
CA LEU A 147 -6.12 12.86 -9.26
C LEU A 147 -5.08 12.91 -10.38
N GLN A 148 -4.87 11.80 -11.09
CA GLN A 148 -3.91 11.70 -12.20
C GLN A 148 -4.27 12.69 -13.32
N GLN A 149 -5.54 12.76 -13.69
CA GLN A 149 -6.04 13.69 -14.71
C GLN A 149 -5.80 15.14 -14.28
N SER A 150 -6.10 15.48 -13.02
CA SER A 150 -5.91 16.84 -12.50
C SER A 150 -4.43 17.25 -12.42
N LEU A 151 -3.54 16.32 -12.12
CA LEU A 151 -2.09 16.54 -12.17
C LEU A 151 -1.61 16.75 -13.61
N ALA A 152 -2.07 15.92 -14.55
CA ALA A 152 -1.73 16.03 -15.96
C ALA A 152 -2.18 17.37 -16.56
N GLU A 153 -3.40 17.83 -16.23
CA GLU A 153 -3.92 19.14 -16.64
C GLU A 153 -3.10 20.29 -16.06
N THR A 154 -2.71 20.20 -14.79
CA THR A 154 -1.86 21.22 -14.15
C THR A 154 -0.51 21.33 -14.86
N LEU A 155 0.13 20.20 -15.19
CA LEU A 155 1.40 20.16 -15.93
C LEU A 155 1.26 20.63 -17.38
N ALA A 156 0.15 20.28 -18.06
CA ALA A 156 -0.12 20.72 -19.43
C ALA A 156 -0.44 22.22 -19.53
N SER A 157 -1.03 22.81 -18.48
CA SER A 157 -1.30 24.24 -18.41
C SER A 157 -0.04 25.12 -18.31
N ASP A 158 1.11 24.53 -17.96
CA ASP A 158 2.44 25.18 -17.87
C ASP A 158 3.21 25.16 -19.21
N THR A 159 2.52 25.35 -20.35
CA THR A 159 3.21 25.55 -21.63
C THR A 159 3.76 26.99 -21.70
N PRO A 160 5.08 27.21 -21.94
CA PRO A 160 5.73 28.50 -21.75
C PRO A 160 5.34 29.50 -22.85
N GLY A 161 4.44 30.41 -22.49
CA GLY A 161 3.98 31.49 -23.35
C GLY A 161 3.99 32.86 -22.68
N SER A 162 4.86 33.15 -21.71
CA SER A 162 5.19 34.55 -21.38
C SER A 162 6.41 34.69 -20.49
N SER A 163 7.26 35.63 -20.88
CA SER A 163 8.43 36.15 -20.17
C SER A 163 8.06 36.74 -18.79
N GLY A 164 8.82 36.38 -17.75
CA GLY A 164 8.97 37.19 -16.53
C GLY A 164 8.65 36.51 -15.18
N SER A 165 9.68 36.40 -14.32
CA SER A 165 9.63 36.11 -12.87
C SER A 165 9.50 34.64 -12.42
N SER A 166 10.60 33.91 -12.62
CA SER A 166 10.85 32.50 -12.32
C SER A 166 10.90 32.07 -10.82
N ARG A 167 10.47 32.89 -9.84
CA ARG A 167 10.70 32.58 -8.39
C ARG A 167 9.45 32.19 -7.58
N ASN A 168 8.24 32.40 -8.10
CA ASN A 168 7.00 32.12 -7.35
C ASN A 168 6.25 30.84 -7.77
N VAL A 169 6.49 30.33 -8.98
CA VAL A 169 5.67 29.24 -9.56
C VAL A 169 5.90 27.91 -8.83
N ALA A 170 7.13 27.60 -8.42
CA ALA A 170 7.44 26.39 -7.66
C ALA A 170 6.80 26.38 -6.26
N ASN A 171 6.74 27.54 -5.59
CA ASN A 171 6.07 27.67 -4.28
C ASN A 171 4.55 27.55 -4.42
N TYR A 172 3.96 28.07 -5.50
CA TYR A 172 2.52 27.97 -5.75
C TYR A 172 2.10 26.56 -6.18
N MET A 173 2.88 25.90 -7.04
CA MET A 173 2.69 24.50 -7.41
C MET A 173 2.76 23.57 -6.20
N GLY A 174 3.72 23.79 -5.28
CA GLY A 174 3.82 23.03 -4.04
C GLY A 174 2.59 23.18 -3.14
N GLN A 175 2.02 24.39 -3.05
CA GLN A 175 0.81 24.64 -2.25
C GLN A 175 -0.46 24.04 -2.86
N MET A 176 -0.59 24.08 -4.20
CA MET A 176 -1.74 23.48 -4.91
C MET A 176 -1.67 21.93 -4.90
N ALA A 177 -0.48 21.36 -5.06
CA ALA A 177 -0.27 19.92 -4.94
C ALA A 177 -0.51 19.41 -3.51
N MET A 178 -0.07 20.15 -2.49
CA MET A 178 -0.37 19.83 -1.08
C MET A 178 -1.87 19.90 -0.76
N GLY A 179 -2.58 20.93 -1.24
CA GLY A 179 -4.01 21.06 -1.04
C GLY A 179 -4.81 19.89 -1.64
N LYS A 180 -4.39 19.38 -2.80
CA LYS A 180 -5.00 18.21 -3.45
C LYS A 180 -4.61 16.88 -2.81
N LEU A 181 -3.40 16.77 -2.25
CA LEU A 181 -3.00 15.62 -1.44
C LEU A 181 -3.89 15.48 -0.18
N GLY A 182 -4.29 16.60 0.42
CA GLY A 182 -5.21 16.61 1.56
C GLY A 182 -6.58 16.00 1.24
N THR A 183 -7.04 16.08 -0.02
CA THR A 183 -8.25 15.39 -0.48
C THR A 183 -8.06 13.87 -0.49
N LEU A 184 -6.88 13.38 -0.85
CA LEU A 184 -6.54 11.94 -0.80
C LEU A 184 -6.40 11.45 0.65
N GLU A 185 -5.81 12.25 1.53
CA GLU A 185 -5.75 11.95 2.97
C GLU A 185 -7.16 11.80 3.58
N GLY A 186 -8.13 12.58 3.09
CA GLY A 186 -9.54 12.45 3.44
C GLY A 186 -10.21 11.15 2.99
N PHE A 187 -9.74 10.54 1.89
CA PHE A 187 -10.20 9.21 1.42
C PHE A 187 -9.53 8.04 2.14
N LEU A 188 -8.33 8.26 2.71
CA LEU A 188 -7.54 7.25 3.41
C LEU A 188 -7.84 7.16 4.92
N ARG A 189 -8.76 7.98 5.43
CA ARG A 189 -9.16 8.04 6.85
C ARG A 189 -10.49 7.34 7.08
#